data_AF-A0AAU9CS69-F1
#
_entry.id   AF-A0AAU9CS69-F1
#
_cell.length_a   1.000
_cell.length_b   1.000
_cell.length_c   1.000
_cell.angle_alpha   90.00
_cell.angle_beta   90.00
_cell.angle_gamma   90.00
#
_symmetry.space_group_name_H-M   'P 1'
#
loop_
_entity.id
_entity.type
_entity.pdbx_description
1 polymer ?
#
loop_
_entity_poly.entity_id
_entity_poly.type
_entity_poly.pdbx_seq_one_letter_code
_entity_poly.pdbx_strand_id
1 'polypeptide(L)'
;MKILKKTFTDKLLLISLAVAVITLIVGRPRNSDIDWRTIGSLFALMIMVQSFQFLGVFQFIADNLTYKIVNTRLLIQILILIAFFSSMILTNDVAIITLIPLLKISIKQTKVAPELPVILLCLAANLGSILLPIGNPQNLFLFVHYNLSFINFLKMALPICLLSFILLESLTYLIKPQPLVQQKLGLNKLNSKKVWIAGISSLIVLLSILKLIPLTIGILIAIISALIISPQIFGNVDYSLLLTFICFFVAVSNISHADILVNSLKSIGNNAIEVYFSSIGLSQFLSNVPTAILFAPFTKKSYALFLGTNIGGLGTLVASLANLLAYKQYKLNFKRQNKHYLIKFTGLNVLMLLILGFLGCLLIILY
;
A
#
# COMPACT_ATOMS: atom_id res chain seq x y z
N MET A 1 -2.62 -25.76 9.46
CA MET A 1 -2.84 -25.06 10.77
C MET A 1 -2.20 -23.68 10.88
N LYS A 2 -0.92 -23.45 10.56
CA LYS A 2 -0.27 -22.14 10.76
C LYS A 2 -0.88 -20.99 9.94
N ILE A 3 -1.26 -21.23 8.67
CA ILE A 3 -1.88 -20.21 7.81
C ILE A 3 -3.25 -19.80 8.37
N LEU A 4 -4.14 -20.78 8.60
CA LEU A 4 -5.47 -20.53 9.20
C LEU A 4 -5.38 -19.76 10.52
N LYS A 5 -4.46 -20.16 11.41
CA LYS A 5 -4.27 -19.46 12.69
C LYS A 5 -3.79 -18.02 12.49
N LYS A 6 -2.83 -17.79 11.57
CA LYS A 6 -2.36 -16.44 11.21
C LYS A 6 -3.50 -15.60 10.64
N THR A 7 -4.35 -16.20 9.79
CA THR A 7 -5.45 -15.50 9.13
C THR A 7 -6.52 -15.04 10.11
N PHE A 8 -7.05 -15.94 10.93
CA PHE A 8 -8.17 -15.62 11.84
C PHE A 8 -7.75 -14.89 13.14
N THR A 9 -6.46 -14.62 13.33
CA THR A 9 -5.97 -13.78 14.43
C THR A 9 -5.67 -12.36 13.98
N ASP A 10 -5.85 -12.06 12.69
CA ASP A 10 -5.61 -10.72 12.18
C ASP A 10 -6.70 -9.75 12.67
N LYS A 11 -6.26 -8.65 13.32
CA LYS A 11 -7.17 -7.68 13.93
C LYS A 11 -7.99 -6.92 12.89
N LEU A 12 -7.42 -6.60 11.74
CA LEU A 12 -8.13 -5.91 10.67
C LEU A 12 -9.24 -6.82 10.14
N LEU A 13 -8.95 -8.11 9.92
CA LEU A 13 -9.96 -9.08 9.52
C LEU A 13 -11.09 -9.15 10.55
N LEU A 14 -10.77 -9.28 11.84
CA LEU A 14 -11.78 -9.35 12.90
C LEU A 14 -12.65 -8.09 12.98
N ILE A 15 -12.06 -6.91 12.85
CA ILE A 15 -12.80 -5.64 12.82
C ILE A 15 -13.69 -5.58 11.58
N SER A 16 -13.17 -5.91 10.40
CA SER A 16 -13.95 -5.89 9.16
C SER A 16 -15.10 -6.90 9.17
N LEU A 17 -14.89 -8.07 9.77
CA LEU A 17 -15.91 -9.08 9.98
C LEU A 17 -16.99 -8.55 10.94
N ALA A 18 -16.60 -7.92 12.05
CA ALA A 18 -17.57 -7.32 12.98
C ALA A 18 -18.41 -6.25 12.29
N VAL A 19 -17.79 -5.37 11.49
CA VAL A 19 -18.51 -4.36 10.69
C VAL A 19 -19.46 -5.03 9.69
N ALA A 20 -18.99 -6.05 8.96
CA ALA A 20 -19.83 -6.81 8.03
C ALA A 20 -21.04 -7.46 8.72
N VAL A 21 -20.87 -8.00 9.94
CA VAL A 21 -21.96 -8.58 10.73
C VAL A 21 -22.92 -7.52 11.25
N ILE A 22 -22.42 -6.41 11.82
CA ILE A 22 -23.25 -5.32 12.34
C ILE A 22 -24.12 -4.73 11.23
N THR A 23 -23.55 -4.55 10.04
CA THR A 23 -24.29 -4.01 8.89
C THR A 23 -25.42 -4.92 8.39
N LEU A 24 -25.48 -6.20 8.78
CA LEU A 24 -26.62 -7.07 8.47
C LEU A 24 -27.94 -6.61 9.11
N ILE A 25 -27.87 -5.78 10.15
CA ILE A 25 -29.04 -5.14 10.76
C ILE A 25 -29.69 -4.16 9.78
N VAL A 26 -28.88 -3.56 8.91
CA VAL A 26 -29.24 -2.45 8.04
C VAL A 26 -29.62 -2.91 6.63
N GLY A 27 -29.05 -4.01 6.15
CA GLY A 27 -29.34 -4.55 4.82
C GLY A 27 -28.90 -6.00 4.68
N ARG A 28 -29.16 -6.59 3.51
CA ARG A 28 -28.70 -7.95 3.16
C ARG A 28 -27.73 -7.88 1.99
N PRO A 29 -26.60 -8.62 2.05
CA PRO A 29 -25.58 -8.50 1.04
C PRO A 29 -26.00 -9.27 -0.20
N ARG A 30 -25.65 -8.75 -1.38
CA ARG A 30 -25.84 -9.43 -2.65
C ARG A 30 -24.50 -9.87 -3.21
N ASN A 31 -24.46 -11.07 -3.78
CA ASN A 31 -23.24 -11.59 -4.41
C ASN A 31 -22.77 -10.71 -5.60
N SER A 32 -23.72 -10.01 -6.26
CA SER A 32 -23.43 -9.06 -7.33
C SER A 32 -22.60 -7.85 -6.90
N ASP A 33 -22.64 -7.52 -5.61
CA ASP A 33 -22.01 -6.30 -5.08
C ASP A 33 -20.58 -6.59 -4.59
N ILE A 34 -20.19 -7.87 -4.55
CA ILE A 34 -18.83 -8.29 -4.26
C ILE A 34 -18.02 -8.22 -5.56
N ASP A 35 -17.03 -7.35 -5.59
CA ASP A 35 -16.12 -7.23 -6.73
C ASP A 35 -15.10 -8.37 -6.75
N TRP A 36 -15.54 -9.54 -7.23
CA TRP A 36 -14.72 -10.73 -7.42
C TRP A 36 -13.52 -10.49 -8.32
N ARG A 37 -13.61 -9.52 -9.23
CA ARG A 37 -12.52 -9.14 -10.11
C ARG A 37 -11.40 -8.46 -9.34
N THR A 38 -11.74 -7.55 -8.42
CA THR A 38 -10.77 -6.95 -7.50
C THR A 38 -10.15 -8.02 -6.59
N ILE A 39 -10.93 -8.93 -6.02
CA ILE A 39 -10.41 -10.05 -5.20
C ILE A 39 -9.42 -10.92 -5.98
N GLY A 40 -9.78 -11.35 -7.19
CA GLY A 40 -8.92 -12.16 -8.04
C GLY A 40 -7.64 -11.44 -8.46
N SER A 41 -7.74 -10.14 -8.76
CA SER A 41 -6.60 -9.29 -9.11
C SER A 41 -5.63 -9.13 -7.93
N LEU A 42 -6.15 -8.88 -6.73
CA LEU A 42 -5.35 -8.83 -5.49
C LEU A 42 -4.65 -10.16 -5.21
N PHE A 43 -5.35 -11.28 -5.37
CA PHE A 43 -4.77 -12.60 -5.15
C PHE A 43 -3.60 -12.89 -6.10
N ALA A 44 -3.78 -12.67 -7.41
CA ALA A 44 -2.72 -12.87 -8.40
C ALA A 44 -1.50 -11.98 -8.11
N LEU A 45 -1.74 -10.72 -7.73
CA LEU A 45 -0.71 -9.77 -7.37
C LEU A 45 0.06 -10.17 -6.11
N MET A 46 -0.65 -10.59 -5.05
CA MET A 46 0.00 -11.06 -3.83
C MET A 46 0.90 -12.25 -4.10
N ILE A 47 0.49 -13.19 -4.96
CA ILE A 47 1.34 -14.32 -5.36
C ILE A 47 2.61 -13.84 -6.06
N MET A 48 2.50 -12.92 -7.02
CA MET A 48 3.67 -12.37 -7.71
C MET A 48 4.64 -11.71 -6.73
N VAL A 49 4.11 -10.85 -5.86
CA VAL A 49 4.91 -10.12 -4.88
C VAL A 49 5.61 -11.10 -3.93
N GLN A 50 4.90 -12.13 -3.44
CA GLN A 50 5.50 -13.17 -2.60
C GLN A 50 6.52 -14.02 -3.37
N SER A 51 6.37 -14.19 -4.68
CA SER A 51 7.35 -14.89 -5.52
C SER A 51 8.69 -14.14 -5.57
N PHE A 52 8.66 -12.83 -5.80
CA PHE A 52 9.88 -12.01 -5.79
C PHE A 52 10.48 -11.90 -4.38
N GLN A 53 9.65 -11.79 -3.34
CA GLN A 53 10.08 -11.80 -1.94
C GLN A 53 10.79 -13.11 -1.59
N PHE A 54 10.20 -14.25 -1.96
CA PHE A 54 10.76 -15.58 -1.72
C PHE A 54 12.10 -15.76 -2.45
N LEU A 55 12.22 -15.23 -3.67
CA LEU A 55 13.46 -15.24 -4.44
C LEU A 55 14.53 -14.28 -3.91
N GLY A 56 14.21 -13.40 -2.96
CA GLY A 56 15.15 -12.43 -2.39
C GLY A 56 15.54 -11.32 -3.35
N VAL A 57 14.74 -11.04 -4.39
CA VAL A 57 15.07 -10.04 -5.43
C VAL A 57 15.26 -8.65 -4.83
N PHE A 58 14.42 -8.26 -3.88
CA PHE A 58 14.48 -6.94 -3.26
C PHE A 58 15.68 -6.80 -2.33
N GLN A 59 15.98 -7.85 -1.57
CA GLN A 59 17.19 -7.89 -0.74
C GLN A 59 18.43 -7.76 -1.63
N PHE A 60 18.47 -8.47 -2.75
CA PHE A 60 19.57 -8.37 -3.73
C PHE A 60 19.72 -6.96 -4.32
N ILE A 61 18.63 -6.34 -4.77
CA ILE A 61 18.67 -4.96 -5.31
C ILE A 61 19.19 -4.00 -4.24
N ALA A 62 18.67 -4.10 -3.02
CA ALA A 62 19.01 -3.19 -1.96
C ALA A 62 20.46 -3.39 -1.46
N ASP A 63 20.93 -4.64 -1.35
CA ASP A 63 22.34 -4.92 -1.02
C ASP A 63 23.31 -4.38 -2.09
N ASN A 64 22.98 -4.56 -3.38
CA ASN A 64 23.82 -4.06 -4.48
C ASN A 64 23.87 -2.53 -4.55
N LEU A 65 22.74 -1.86 -4.34
CA LEU A 65 22.67 -0.40 -4.39
C LEU A 65 23.29 0.25 -3.15
N THR A 66 23.36 -0.45 -2.02
CA THR A 66 23.90 0.09 -0.76
C THR A 66 25.37 -0.23 -0.51
N TYR A 67 25.96 -1.20 -1.23
CA TYR A 67 27.33 -1.66 -1.04
C TYR A 67 28.42 -0.56 -1.20
N LYS A 68 28.20 0.46 -2.03
CA LYS A 68 29.20 1.51 -2.32
C LYS A 68 28.94 2.85 -1.61
N ILE A 69 28.02 2.89 -0.65
CA ILE A 69 27.57 4.15 -0.04
C ILE A 69 28.51 4.61 1.08
N VAL A 70 28.82 5.91 1.09
CA VAL A 70 29.84 6.51 1.97
C VAL A 70 29.25 7.10 3.25
N ASN A 71 27.97 7.52 3.25
CA ASN A 71 27.34 8.15 4.42
C ASN A 71 25.86 7.78 4.61
N THR A 72 25.38 7.92 5.85
CA THR A 72 24.02 7.56 6.28
C THR A 72 22.91 8.27 5.53
N ARG A 73 23.08 9.56 5.20
CA ARG A 73 22.06 10.34 4.49
C ARG A 73 21.85 9.79 3.09
N LEU A 74 22.94 9.58 2.35
CA LEU A 74 22.89 9.01 1.00
C LEU A 74 22.31 7.59 1.01
N LEU A 75 22.65 6.80 2.03
CA LEU A 75 22.06 5.46 2.25
C LEU A 75 20.55 5.55 2.39
N ILE A 76 20.07 6.44 3.25
CA ILE A 76 18.64 6.57 3.52
C ILE A 76 17.90 7.14 2.31
N GLN A 77 18.48 8.10 1.59
CA GLN A 77 17.96 8.58 0.31
C GLN A 77 17.80 7.42 -0.69
N ILE A 78 18.83 6.60 -0.89
CA ILE A 78 18.74 5.44 -1.79
C ILE A 78 17.68 4.45 -1.32
N LEU A 79 17.60 4.15 -0.02
CA LEU A 79 16.54 3.28 0.51
C LEU A 79 15.13 3.88 0.34
N ILE A 80 14.98 5.20 0.43
CA ILE A 80 13.73 5.92 0.17
C ILE A 80 13.36 5.85 -1.31
N LEU A 81 14.32 6.07 -2.22
CA LEU A 81 14.10 5.90 -3.66
C LEU A 81 13.69 4.46 -3.98
N ILE A 82 14.37 3.47 -3.42
CA ILE A 82 14.02 2.06 -3.56
C ILE A 82 12.60 1.84 -3.02
N ALA A 83 12.26 2.31 -1.82
CA ALA A 83 10.91 2.17 -1.26
C ALA A 83 9.84 2.83 -2.16
N PHE A 84 10.09 4.04 -2.62
CA PHE A 84 9.17 4.82 -3.45
C PHE A 84 8.89 4.11 -4.78
N PHE A 85 9.93 3.79 -5.56
CA PHE A 85 9.73 3.15 -6.87
C PHE A 85 9.32 1.68 -6.76
N SER A 86 9.87 0.94 -5.80
CA SER A 86 9.54 -0.48 -5.66
C SER A 86 8.11 -0.67 -5.17
N SER A 87 7.57 0.21 -4.30
CA SER A 87 6.18 0.13 -3.85
C SER A 87 5.14 0.30 -4.95
N MET A 88 5.49 0.91 -6.09
CA MET A 88 4.63 1.01 -7.27
C MET A 88 4.27 -0.37 -7.84
N ILE A 89 5.20 -1.32 -7.74
CA ILE A 89 5.06 -2.66 -8.34
C ILE A 89 4.81 -3.73 -7.28
N LEU A 90 5.41 -3.57 -6.10
CA LEU A 90 5.53 -4.61 -5.08
C LEU A 90 4.58 -4.45 -3.91
N THR A 91 3.78 -3.39 -3.94
CA THR A 91 3.04 -2.85 -2.82
C THR A 91 3.89 -2.22 -1.71
N ASN A 92 3.24 -1.30 -1.01
CA ASN A 92 3.78 -0.61 0.16
C ASN A 92 4.20 -1.57 1.28
N ASP A 93 3.44 -2.64 1.52
CA ASP A 93 3.69 -3.57 2.62
C ASP A 93 5.00 -4.33 2.47
N VAL A 94 5.30 -4.80 1.26
CA VAL A 94 6.52 -5.58 0.99
C VAL A 94 7.75 -4.70 0.98
N ALA A 95 7.64 -3.46 0.50
CA ALA A 95 8.69 -2.46 0.63
C ALA A 95 9.04 -2.24 2.11
N ILE A 96 8.03 -2.07 2.98
CA ILE A 96 8.20 -1.86 4.43
C ILE A 96 8.84 -3.07 5.12
N ILE A 97 8.32 -4.28 4.86
CA ILE A 97 8.82 -5.52 5.49
C ILE A 97 10.27 -5.81 5.10
N THR A 98 10.68 -5.45 3.89
CA THR A 98 12.03 -5.71 3.38
C THR A 98 13.01 -4.63 3.80
N LEU A 99 12.66 -3.35 3.62
CA LEU A 99 13.63 -2.26 3.73
C LEU A 99 13.87 -1.81 5.17
N ILE A 100 12.93 -2.00 6.11
CA ILE A 100 13.15 -1.64 7.52
C ILE A 100 14.21 -2.54 8.19
N PRO A 101 14.15 -3.88 8.06
CA PRO A 101 15.22 -4.75 8.56
C PRO A 101 16.58 -4.44 7.92
N LEU A 102 16.61 -4.15 6.63
CA LEU A 102 17.83 -3.74 5.94
C LEU A 102 18.38 -2.44 6.52
N LEU A 103 17.54 -1.41 6.66
CA LEU A 103 17.90 -0.14 7.29
C LEU A 103 18.54 -0.39 8.65
N LYS A 104 17.94 -1.24 9.49
CA LYS A 104 18.48 -1.60 10.81
C LYS A 104 19.91 -2.12 10.73
N ILE A 105 20.20 -3.03 9.80
CA ILE A 105 21.53 -3.61 9.60
C ILE A 105 22.50 -2.52 9.16
N SER A 106 22.10 -1.72 8.16
CA SER A 106 22.94 -0.70 7.54
C SER A 106 23.31 0.46 8.48
N ILE A 107 22.42 0.85 9.41
CA ILE A 107 22.69 1.95 10.36
C ILE A 107 23.16 1.47 11.74
N LYS A 108 23.34 0.16 11.95
CA LYS A 108 23.62 -0.45 13.26
C LYS A 108 24.83 0.15 14.00
N GLN A 109 25.86 0.54 13.25
CA GLN A 109 27.11 1.08 13.79
C GLN A 109 27.13 2.62 13.86
N THR A 110 26.00 3.27 13.53
CA THR A 110 25.88 4.72 13.47
C THR A 110 25.14 5.26 14.69
N LYS A 111 25.23 6.57 14.94
CA LYS A 111 24.45 7.24 16.00
C LYS A 111 23.10 7.76 15.48
N VAL A 112 22.73 7.44 14.23
CA VAL A 112 21.48 7.89 13.63
C VAL A 112 20.30 7.24 14.36
N ALA A 113 19.38 8.09 14.80
CA ALA A 113 18.15 7.65 15.44
C ALA A 113 17.21 7.06 14.36
N PRO A 114 16.71 5.82 14.51
CA PRO A 114 15.99 5.11 13.46
C PRO A 114 14.57 5.64 13.22
N GLU A 115 14.03 6.51 14.08
CA GLU A 115 12.64 6.94 14.01
C GLU A 115 12.36 7.67 12.70
N LEU A 116 13.13 8.73 12.40
CA LEU A 116 12.93 9.52 11.19
C LEU A 116 13.13 8.70 9.91
N PRO A 117 14.23 7.92 9.74
CA PRO A 117 14.41 7.09 8.55
C PRO A 117 13.31 6.07 8.33
N VAL A 118 12.79 5.43 9.40
CA VAL A 118 11.68 4.48 9.28
C VAL A 118 10.37 5.19 8.91
N ILE A 119 10.11 6.37 9.47
CA ILE A 119 8.94 7.18 9.09
C ILE A 119 9.03 7.58 7.61
N LEU A 120 10.19 8.04 7.14
CA LEU A 120 10.39 8.39 5.73
C LEU A 120 10.26 7.19 4.80
N LEU A 121 10.74 5.99 5.19
CA LEU A 121 10.51 4.76 4.42
C LEU A 121 9.01 4.41 4.32
N CYS A 122 8.26 4.59 5.41
CA CYS A 122 6.81 4.38 5.41
C CYS A 122 6.10 5.37 4.47
N LEU A 123 6.48 6.66 4.55
CA LEU A 123 5.96 7.69 3.65
C LEU A 123 6.32 7.38 2.20
N ALA A 124 7.56 6.96 1.93
CA ALA A 124 8.01 6.57 0.61
C ALA A 124 7.18 5.42 0.02
N ALA A 125 6.97 4.36 0.80
CA ALA A 125 6.18 3.20 0.39
C ALA A 125 4.71 3.58 0.13
N ASN A 126 4.09 4.41 0.98
CA ASN A 126 2.71 4.85 0.77
C ASN A 126 2.59 5.77 -0.45
N LEU A 127 3.44 6.80 -0.55
CA LEU A 127 3.35 7.83 -1.59
C LEU A 127 3.79 7.30 -2.96
N GLY A 128 4.79 6.43 -3.02
CA GLY A 128 5.23 5.79 -4.26
C GLY A 128 4.15 4.89 -4.85
N SER A 129 3.43 4.16 -4.01
CA SER A 129 2.35 3.24 -4.42
C SER A 129 1.17 3.91 -5.13
N ILE A 130 1.08 5.26 -5.10
CA ILE A 130 0.00 6.03 -5.72
C ILE A 130 0.04 5.92 -7.25
N LEU A 131 1.23 5.83 -7.85
CA LEU A 131 1.41 6.00 -9.30
C LEU A 131 0.72 4.90 -10.13
N LEU A 132 0.71 3.66 -9.65
CA LEU A 132 0.18 2.51 -10.39
C LEU A 132 -1.03 1.91 -9.70
N PRO A 133 -2.03 1.37 -10.44
CA PRO A 133 -3.18 0.70 -9.85
C PRO A 133 -2.78 -0.42 -8.90
N ILE A 134 -1.74 -1.16 -9.28
CA ILE A 134 -1.22 -2.30 -8.52
C ILE A 134 -0.39 -1.92 -7.30
N GLY A 135 0.00 -0.65 -7.16
CA GLY A 135 0.83 -0.22 -6.04
C GLY A 135 0.13 -0.36 -4.70
N ASN A 136 -1.19 -0.18 -4.64
CA ASN A 136 -1.94 -0.42 -3.43
C ASN A 136 -3.37 -0.93 -3.69
N PRO A 137 -3.99 -1.60 -2.70
CA PRO A 137 -5.28 -2.24 -2.90
C PRO A 137 -6.43 -1.27 -3.22
N GLN A 138 -6.44 -0.08 -2.63
CA GLN A 138 -7.48 0.92 -2.92
C GLN A 138 -7.41 1.45 -4.35
N ASN A 139 -6.20 1.65 -4.89
CA ASN A 139 -6.03 2.11 -6.26
C ASN A 139 -6.46 1.06 -7.27
N LEU A 140 -6.14 -0.21 -7.00
CA LEU A 140 -6.60 -1.33 -7.82
C LEU A 140 -8.12 -1.40 -7.84
N PHE A 141 -8.75 -1.28 -6.67
CA PHE A 141 -10.21 -1.25 -6.55
C PHE A 141 -10.81 -0.09 -7.35
N LEU A 142 -10.33 1.16 -7.14
CA LEU A 142 -10.84 2.33 -7.85
C LEU A 142 -10.64 2.20 -9.37
N PHE A 143 -9.51 1.66 -9.82
CA PHE A 143 -9.22 1.39 -11.23
C PHE A 143 -10.22 0.41 -11.85
N VAL A 144 -10.54 -0.68 -11.13
CA VAL A 144 -11.52 -1.68 -11.58
C VAL A 144 -12.94 -1.12 -11.55
N HIS A 145 -13.36 -0.55 -10.42
CA HIS A 145 -14.72 -0.04 -10.15
C HIS A 145 -15.14 1.07 -11.11
N TYR A 146 -14.28 2.08 -11.29
CA TYR A 146 -14.56 3.18 -12.22
C TYR A 146 -14.22 2.86 -13.68
N ASN A 147 -13.81 1.62 -13.97
CA ASN A 147 -13.41 1.18 -15.31
C ASN A 147 -12.40 2.13 -15.97
N LEU A 148 -11.40 2.59 -15.21
CA LEU A 148 -10.42 3.56 -15.71
C LEU A 148 -9.51 2.93 -16.75
N SER A 149 -9.12 3.71 -17.76
CA SER A 149 -7.99 3.35 -18.62
C SER A 149 -6.68 3.58 -17.88
N PHE A 150 -5.64 2.83 -18.22
CA PHE A 150 -4.32 2.97 -17.60
C PHE A 150 -3.77 4.40 -17.74
N ILE A 151 -3.94 5.01 -18.91
CA ILE A 151 -3.49 6.38 -19.18
C ILE A 151 -4.25 7.39 -18.32
N ASN A 152 -5.57 7.25 -18.18
CA ASN A 152 -6.36 8.16 -17.36
C ASN A 152 -5.99 8.03 -15.88
N PHE A 153 -5.75 6.80 -15.40
CA PHE A 153 -5.24 6.57 -14.07
C PHE A 153 -3.88 7.26 -13.85
N LEU A 154 -2.93 7.10 -14.78
CA LEU A 154 -1.64 7.78 -14.69
C LEU A 154 -1.77 9.30 -14.69
N LYS A 155 -2.66 9.88 -15.51
CA LYS A 155 -2.91 11.33 -15.50
C LYS A 155 -3.44 11.83 -14.15
N MET A 156 -4.29 11.04 -13.49
CA MET A 156 -4.77 11.33 -12.14
C MET A 156 -3.65 11.18 -11.09
N ALA A 157 -2.82 10.14 -11.20
CA ALA A 157 -1.83 9.79 -10.18
C ALA A 157 -0.54 10.62 -10.26
N LEU A 158 -0.07 10.96 -11.46
CA LEU A 158 1.24 11.54 -11.70
C LEU A 158 1.46 12.89 -10.98
N PRO A 159 0.52 13.87 -10.99
CA PRO A 159 0.74 15.16 -10.36
C PRO A 159 1.01 15.04 -8.85
N ILE A 160 0.16 14.29 -8.13
CA ILE A 160 0.31 14.12 -6.70
C ILE A 160 1.54 13.25 -6.36
N CYS A 161 1.86 12.26 -7.20
CA CYS A 161 3.04 11.42 -7.03
C CYS A 161 4.34 12.25 -7.13
N LEU A 162 4.44 13.15 -8.11
CA LEU A 162 5.61 14.02 -8.29
C LEU A 162 5.78 15.01 -7.13
N LEU A 163 4.68 15.66 -6.70
CA LEU A 163 4.70 16.55 -5.54
C LEU A 163 5.14 15.81 -4.27
N SER A 164 4.62 14.59 -4.08
CA SER A 164 4.98 13.72 -2.97
C SER A 164 6.46 13.33 -2.99
N PHE A 165 7.00 13.01 -4.17
CA PHE A 165 8.42 12.68 -4.35
C PHE A 165 9.33 13.85 -3.95
N ILE A 166 9.03 15.06 -4.44
CA ILE A 166 9.83 16.27 -4.14
C ILE A 166 9.83 16.56 -2.64
N LEU A 167 8.65 16.55 -2.01
CA LEU A 167 8.52 16.79 -0.57
C LEU A 167 9.26 15.72 0.24
N LEU A 168 9.11 14.45 -0.12
CA LEU A 168 9.77 13.34 0.55
C LEU A 168 11.30 13.44 0.47
N GLU A 169 11.84 13.70 -0.72
CA GLU A 169 13.29 13.90 -0.91
C GLU A 169 13.80 15.10 -0.11
N SER A 170 13.02 16.18 -0.02
CA SER A 170 13.38 17.35 0.80
C SER A 170 13.51 17.01 2.30
N LEU A 171 12.64 16.14 2.82
CA LEU A 171 12.67 15.71 4.22
C LEU A 171 13.91 14.85 4.55
N THR A 172 14.54 14.21 3.56
CA THR A 172 15.76 13.43 3.78
C THR A 172 16.95 14.29 4.23
N TYR A 173 16.94 15.59 3.90
CA TYR A 173 17.99 16.52 4.32
C TYR A 173 17.99 16.81 5.83
N LEU A 174 16.91 16.46 6.54
CA LEU A 174 16.87 16.49 8.01
C LEU A 174 17.78 15.42 8.64
N ILE A 175 18.22 14.43 7.87
CA ILE A 175 19.13 13.38 8.32
C ILE A 175 20.58 13.87 8.19
N LYS A 176 21.28 13.95 9.32
CA LYS A 176 22.69 14.32 9.33
C LYS A 176 23.55 13.24 8.65
N PRO A 177 24.45 13.60 7.71
CA PRO A 177 25.38 12.67 7.14
C PRO A 177 26.38 12.20 8.21
N GLN A 178 26.51 10.89 8.38
CA GLN A 178 27.54 10.25 9.19
C GLN A 178 28.27 9.24 8.33
N PRO A 179 29.61 9.09 8.48
CA PRO A 179 30.37 8.12 7.72
C PRO A 179 29.85 6.71 8.03
N LEU A 180 29.70 5.91 6.97
CA LEU A 180 29.34 4.50 7.10
C LEU A 180 30.61 3.65 7.04
N VAL A 181 30.72 2.72 7.98
CA VAL A 181 31.68 1.62 7.84
C VAL A 181 31.08 0.66 6.83
N GLN A 182 31.78 0.43 5.72
CA GLN A 182 31.36 -0.53 4.71
C GLN A 182 31.24 -1.91 5.33
N GLN A 183 30.02 -2.42 5.42
CA GLN A 183 29.78 -3.82 5.70
C GLN A 183 29.69 -4.55 4.37
N LYS A 184 30.50 -5.61 4.20
CA LYS A 184 30.27 -6.59 3.15
C LYS A 184 28.95 -7.31 3.48
N LEU A 185 27.84 -6.77 3.00
CA LEU A 185 26.58 -7.50 2.94
C LEU A 185 26.82 -8.67 1.98
N GLY A 186 26.59 -9.89 2.45
CA GLY A 186 26.74 -11.08 1.64
C GLY A 186 25.80 -10.99 0.45
N LEU A 187 26.34 -10.81 -0.75
CA LEU A 187 25.53 -10.76 -1.97
C LEU A 187 24.91 -12.13 -2.19
N ASN A 188 23.62 -12.25 -1.87
CA ASN A 188 22.86 -13.45 -2.16
C ASN A 188 22.76 -13.62 -3.68
N LYS A 189 23.28 -14.73 -4.22
CA LYS A 189 23.09 -15.04 -5.65
C LYS A 189 21.63 -15.39 -5.91
N LEU A 190 21.00 -14.65 -6.82
CA LEU A 190 19.65 -14.95 -7.28
C LEU A 190 19.63 -16.16 -8.22
N ASN A 191 18.57 -16.96 -8.15
CA ASN A 191 18.29 -17.97 -9.17
C ASN A 191 17.71 -17.28 -10.41
N SER A 192 18.56 -16.95 -11.38
CA SER A 192 18.21 -16.21 -12.59
C SER A 192 17.00 -16.80 -13.34
N LYS A 193 16.93 -18.13 -13.48
CA LYS A 193 15.80 -18.79 -14.16
C LYS A 193 14.47 -18.53 -13.45
N LYS A 194 14.42 -18.68 -12.13
CA LYS A 194 13.20 -18.45 -11.34
C LYS A 194 12.82 -16.96 -11.30
N VAL A 195 13.80 -16.05 -11.32
CA VAL A 195 13.55 -14.61 -11.43
C VAL A 195 12.92 -14.26 -12.78
N TRP A 196 13.40 -14.83 -13.88
CA TRP A 196 12.78 -14.66 -15.19
C TRP A 196 11.35 -15.20 -15.24
N ILE A 197 11.09 -16.36 -14.64
CA ILE A 197 9.73 -16.91 -14.51
C ILE A 197 8.82 -15.94 -13.73
N ALA A 198 9.28 -15.43 -12.59
CA ALA A 198 8.54 -14.43 -11.81
C ALA A 198 8.31 -13.14 -12.61
N GLY A 199 9.32 -12.67 -13.36
CA GLY A 199 9.24 -11.49 -14.23
C GLY A 199 8.21 -11.64 -15.34
N ILE A 200 8.29 -12.72 -16.13
CA ILE A 200 7.37 -12.96 -17.24
C ILE A 200 5.94 -13.18 -16.73
N SER A 201 5.75 -13.99 -15.68
CA SER A 201 4.43 -14.19 -15.08
C SER A 201 3.85 -12.89 -14.52
N SER A 202 4.67 -12.03 -13.92
CA SER A 202 4.24 -10.71 -13.44
C SER A 202 3.73 -9.81 -14.56
N LEU A 203 4.40 -9.81 -15.72
CA LEU A 203 3.97 -9.04 -16.87
C LEU A 203 2.61 -9.55 -17.38
N ILE A 204 2.41 -10.86 -17.45
CA ILE A 204 1.14 -11.42 -17.93
C ILE A 204 -0.01 -11.10 -16.96
N VAL A 205 0.22 -11.21 -15.65
CA VAL A 205 -0.78 -10.80 -14.65
C VAL A 205 -1.11 -9.31 -14.78
N LEU A 206 -0.10 -8.45 -14.98
CA LEU A 206 -0.30 -7.02 -15.23
C LEU A 206 -1.20 -6.79 -16.46
N LEU A 207 -0.92 -7.45 -17.58
CA LEU A 207 -1.76 -7.36 -18.78
C LEU A 207 -3.21 -7.79 -18.51
N SER A 208 -3.41 -8.80 -17.65
CA SER A 208 -4.76 -9.25 -17.26
C SER A 208 -5.53 -8.23 -16.40
N ILE A 209 -4.84 -7.57 -15.48
CA ILE A 209 -5.40 -6.49 -14.66
C ILE A 209 -5.77 -5.30 -15.55
N LEU A 210 -4.92 -4.98 -16.53
CA LEU A 210 -5.12 -3.92 -17.52
C LEU A 210 -6.21 -4.23 -18.56
N LYS A 211 -6.99 -5.31 -18.41
CA LYS A 211 -8.08 -5.71 -19.32
C LYS A 211 -7.61 -6.11 -20.73
N LEU A 212 -6.31 -6.31 -20.94
CA LEU A 212 -5.76 -6.70 -22.25
C LEU A 212 -5.91 -8.21 -22.50
N ILE A 213 -5.97 -9.00 -21.43
CA ILE A 213 -6.28 -10.43 -21.47
C ILE A 213 -7.25 -10.81 -20.34
N PRO A 214 -7.93 -11.96 -20.42
CA PRO A 214 -8.81 -12.44 -19.35
C PRO A 214 -8.10 -12.56 -17.99
N LEU A 215 -8.76 -12.08 -16.92
CA LEU A 215 -8.23 -12.17 -15.55
C LEU A 215 -7.97 -13.63 -15.11
N THR A 216 -8.79 -14.58 -15.59
CA THR A 216 -8.62 -16.01 -15.32
C THR A 216 -7.25 -16.51 -15.76
N ILE A 217 -6.75 -16.06 -16.91
CA ILE A 217 -5.41 -16.40 -17.40
C ILE A 217 -4.33 -15.85 -16.47
N GLY A 218 -4.47 -14.59 -16.04
CA GLY A 218 -3.56 -13.97 -15.06
C GLY A 218 -3.48 -14.77 -13.76
N ILE A 219 -4.64 -15.13 -13.18
CA ILE A 219 -4.70 -15.93 -11.94
C ILE A 219 -4.05 -17.30 -12.13
N LEU A 220 -4.36 -18.01 -13.21
CA LEU A 220 -3.78 -19.32 -13.50
C LEU A 220 -2.25 -19.25 -13.64
N ILE A 221 -1.74 -18.24 -14.36
CA ILE A 221 -0.31 -18.04 -14.55
C ILE A 221 0.38 -17.70 -13.22
N ALA A 222 -0.22 -16.88 -12.38
CA ALA A 222 0.31 -16.59 -11.04
C ALA A 222 0.41 -17.88 -10.20
N ILE A 223 -0.62 -18.73 -10.21
CA ILE A 223 -0.62 -20.00 -9.47
C ILE A 223 0.45 -20.94 -10.02
N ILE A 224 0.50 -21.14 -11.34
CA ILE A 224 1.44 -22.05 -11.99
C ILE A 224 2.88 -21.58 -11.75
N SER A 225 3.17 -20.29 -11.93
CA SER A 225 4.52 -19.76 -11.71
C SER A 225 4.96 -19.90 -10.25
N ALA A 226 4.07 -19.66 -9.29
CA ALA A 226 4.37 -19.88 -7.88
C ALA A 226 4.65 -21.35 -7.54
N LEU A 227 3.89 -22.29 -8.11
CA LEU A 227 4.17 -23.72 -7.94
C LEU A 227 5.54 -24.12 -8.49
N ILE A 228 5.92 -23.58 -9.66
CA ILE A 228 7.23 -23.82 -10.28
C ILE A 228 8.36 -23.21 -9.44
N ILE A 229 8.16 -22.01 -8.87
CA ILE A 229 9.17 -21.33 -8.06
C ILE A 229 9.31 -22.02 -6.70
N SER A 230 8.22 -22.11 -5.94
CA SER A 230 8.12 -22.81 -4.65
C SER A 230 6.67 -22.79 -4.13
N PRO A 231 6.06 -23.95 -3.82
CA PRO A 231 4.74 -24.02 -3.17
C PRO A 231 4.66 -23.29 -1.82
N GLN A 232 5.80 -22.98 -1.18
CA GLN A 232 5.83 -22.21 0.06
C GLN A 232 5.33 -20.77 -0.12
N ILE A 233 5.34 -20.24 -1.34
CA ILE A 233 4.84 -18.90 -1.68
C ILE A 233 3.40 -18.73 -1.21
N PHE A 234 2.55 -19.75 -1.42
CA PHE A 234 1.15 -19.72 -0.97
C PHE A 234 1.02 -19.60 0.56
N GLY A 235 2.00 -20.11 1.32
CA GLY A 235 2.01 -19.96 2.79
C GLY A 235 2.22 -18.53 3.27
N ASN A 236 2.75 -17.65 2.42
CA ASN A 236 3.06 -16.26 2.74
C ASN A 236 2.07 -15.26 2.15
N VAL A 237 1.13 -15.70 1.33
CA VAL A 237 0.04 -14.85 0.81
C VAL A 237 -0.83 -14.32 1.96
N ASP A 238 -1.22 -13.05 1.89
CA ASP A 238 -2.04 -12.41 2.91
C ASP A 238 -3.53 -12.66 2.67
N TYR A 239 -3.97 -13.87 3.02
CA TYR A 239 -5.38 -14.24 2.96
C TYR A 239 -6.27 -13.43 3.91
N SER A 240 -5.71 -12.86 4.98
CA SER A 240 -6.46 -11.98 5.88
C SER A 240 -6.92 -10.75 5.13
N LEU A 241 -6.03 -10.14 4.35
CA LEU A 241 -6.36 -8.96 3.56
C LEU A 241 -7.45 -9.29 2.53
N LEU A 242 -7.36 -10.41 1.81
CA LEU A 242 -8.40 -10.82 0.85
C LEU A 242 -9.77 -11.00 1.52
N LEU A 243 -9.83 -11.70 2.66
CA LEU A 243 -11.07 -11.87 3.41
C LEU A 243 -11.60 -10.53 3.96
N THR A 244 -10.71 -9.62 4.33
CA THR A 244 -11.08 -8.28 4.80
C THR A 244 -11.75 -7.49 3.67
N PHE A 245 -11.23 -7.56 2.44
CA PHE A 245 -11.88 -6.96 1.28
C PHE A 245 -13.28 -7.53 1.03
N ILE A 246 -13.44 -8.86 1.14
CA ILE A 246 -14.76 -9.49 1.05
C ILE A 246 -15.70 -8.96 2.15
N CYS A 247 -15.23 -8.84 3.39
CA CYS A 247 -16.00 -8.27 4.49
C CYS A 247 -16.41 -6.82 4.22
N PHE A 248 -15.53 -5.99 3.65
CA PHE A 248 -15.88 -4.62 3.27
C PHE A 248 -16.88 -4.58 2.12
N PHE A 249 -16.76 -5.42 1.10
CA PHE A 249 -17.77 -5.50 0.05
C PHE A 249 -19.14 -5.91 0.60
N VAL A 250 -19.18 -6.88 1.52
CA VAL A 250 -20.42 -7.26 2.23
C VAL A 250 -20.98 -6.08 3.03
N ALA A 251 -20.14 -5.39 3.81
CA ALA A 251 -20.57 -4.24 4.61
C ALA A 251 -21.12 -3.11 3.74
N VAL A 252 -20.45 -2.80 2.63
CA VAL A 252 -20.88 -1.76 1.69
C VAL A 252 -22.13 -2.15 0.93
N SER A 253 -22.27 -3.43 0.54
CA SER A 253 -23.51 -3.97 -0.02
C SER A 253 -24.67 -3.81 0.97
N ASN A 254 -24.48 -4.08 2.25
CA ASN A 254 -25.52 -3.86 3.24
C ASN A 254 -25.91 -2.38 3.35
N ILE A 255 -24.92 -1.47 3.39
CA ILE A 255 -25.14 -0.02 3.51
C ILE A 255 -25.82 0.56 2.26
N SER A 256 -25.50 0.06 1.06
CA SER A 256 -26.06 0.58 -0.20
C SER A 256 -27.55 0.34 -0.37
N HIS A 257 -28.14 -0.53 0.46
CA HIS A 257 -29.59 -0.80 0.48
C HIS A 257 -30.32 -0.06 1.61
N ALA A 258 -29.65 0.81 2.35
CA ALA A 258 -30.22 1.54 3.48
C ALA A 258 -30.55 2.99 3.10
N ASP A 259 -31.82 3.28 2.83
CA ASP A 259 -32.26 4.55 2.24
C ASP A 259 -31.73 5.80 2.96
N ILE A 260 -31.67 5.77 4.29
CA ILE A 260 -31.18 6.89 5.12
C ILE A 260 -29.69 7.17 4.85
N LEU A 261 -28.85 6.13 4.85
CA LEU A 261 -27.41 6.25 4.66
C LEU A 261 -27.06 6.58 3.21
N VAL A 262 -27.81 6.02 2.27
CA VAL A 262 -27.67 6.26 0.83
C VAL A 262 -27.88 7.75 0.51
N ASN A 263 -28.88 8.39 1.11
CA ASN A 263 -29.17 9.80 0.86
C ASN A 263 -28.06 10.73 1.38
N SER A 264 -27.54 10.48 2.58
CA SER A 264 -26.40 11.23 3.12
C SER A 264 -25.14 11.07 2.28
N LEU A 265 -24.80 9.83 1.90
CA LEU A 265 -23.61 9.55 1.10
C LEU A 265 -23.72 10.07 -0.34
N LYS A 266 -24.92 10.03 -0.95
CA LYS A 266 -25.17 10.62 -2.27
C LYS A 266 -25.06 12.15 -2.26
N SER A 267 -25.54 12.80 -1.18
CA SER A 267 -25.41 14.25 -1.03
C SER A 267 -23.94 14.66 -1.08
N ILE A 268 -23.11 14.03 -0.23
CA ILE A 268 -21.65 14.23 -0.20
C ILE A 268 -21.04 13.86 -1.56
N GLY A 269 -21.51 12.77 -2.16
CA GLY A 269 -21.01 12.19 -3.40
C GLY A 269 -21.13 13.08 -4.64
N ASN A 270 -21.94 14.13 -4.61
CA ASN A 270 -22.17 15.03 -5.73
C ASN A 270 -21.09 16.11 -5.89
N ASN A 271 -20.44 16.50 -4.79
CA ASN A 271 -19.43 17.55 -4.78
C ASN A 271 -18.01 16.96 -4.64
N ALA A 272 -17.12 17.30 -5.56
CA ALA A 272 -15.74 16.79 -5.57
C ALA A 272 -14.97 17.17 -4.30
N ILE A 273 -15.17 18.38 -3.79
CA ILE A 273 -14.48 18.87 -2.59
C ILE A 273 -14.97 18.11 -1.35
N GLU A 274 -16.28 17.87 -1.25
CA GLU A 274 -16.86 17.12 -0.14
C GLU A 274 -16.40 15.66 -0.14
N VAL A 275 -16.41 15.00 -1.32
CA VAL A 275 -15.85 13.64 -1.48
C VAL A 275 -14.39 13.59 -1.03
N TYR A 276 -13.60 14.58 -1.46
CA TYR A 276 -12.17 14.64 -1.14
C TYR A 276 -11.91 14.77 0.36
N PHE A 277 -12.49 15.76 1.03
CA PHE A 277 -12.28 15.95 2.47
C PHE A 277 -12.92 14.85 3.31
N SER A 278 -14.09 14.36 2.92
CA SER A 278 -14.76 13.26 3.63
C SER A 278 -13.95 11.97 3.55
N SER A 279 -13.34 11.69 2.39
CA SER A 279 -12.46 10.51 2.23
C SER A 279 -11.13 10.67 2.97
N ILE A 280 -10.54 11.87 3.05
CA ILE A 280 -9.40 12.12 3.94
C ILE A 280 -9.77 11.86 5.40
N GLY A 281 -10.88 12.46 5.86
CA GLY A 281 -11.35 12.39 7.23
C GLY A 281 -11.68 10.97 7.66
N LEU A 282 -12.47 10.24 6.86
CA LEU A 282 -12.82 8.86 7.16
C LEU A 282 -11.63 7.91 7.10
N SER A 283 -10.65 8.17 6.22
CA SER A 283 -9.42 7.37 6.19
C SER A 283 -8.70 7.40 7.54
N GLN A 284 -8.71 8.52 8.28
CA GLN A 284 -8.05 8.61 9.59
C GLN A 284 -8.58 7.62 10.64
N PHE A 285 -9.80 7.11 10.46
CA PHE A 285 -10.48 6.21 11.40
C PHE A 285 -10.68 4.80 10.83
N LEU A 286 -11.01 4.69 9.53
CA LEU A 286 -11.31 3.43 8.86
C LEU A 286 -10.14 2.86 8.07
N SER A 287 -9.08 3.64 7.82
CA SER A 287 -8.04 3.40 6.80
C SER A 287 -8.49 3.82 5.39
N ASN A 288 -7.52 4.04 4.51
CA ASN A 288 -7.70 4.43 3.11
C ASN A 288 -8.46 3.37 2.27
N VAL A 289 -8.17 2.08 2.48
CA VAL A 289 -8.81 0.98 1.75
C VAL A 289 -10.32 0.91 1.99
N PRO A 290 -10.81 0.82 3.23
CA PRO A 290 -12.24 0.66 3.48
C PRO A 290 -13.01 1.92 3.12
N THR A 291 -12.37 3.09 3.27
CA THR A 291 -12.93 4.37 2.86
C THR A 291 -13.15 4.44 1.35
N ALA A 292 -12.21 3.94 0.54
CA ALA A 292 -12.38 3.87 -0.91
C ALA A 292 -13.56 2.97 -1.30
N ILE A 293 -13.64 1.77 -0.70
CA ILE A 293 -14.72 0.79 -0.96
C ILE A 293 -16.07 1.36 -0.54
N LEU A 294 -16.14 2.07 0.59
CA LEU A 294 -17.37 2.68 1.09
C LEU A 294 -17.89 3.79 0.17
N PHE A 295 -17.04 4.72 -0.26
CA PHE A 295 -17.51 5.88 -1.03
C PHE A 295 -17.74 5.58 -2.51
N ALA A 296 -16.97 4.68 -3.12
CA ALA A 296 -16.97 4.51 -4.57
C ALA A 296 -18.35 4.21 -5.20
N PRO A 297 -19.26 3.46 -4.56
CA PRO A 297 -20.62 3.26 -5.08
C PRO A 297 -21.51 4.52 -5.07
N PHE A 298 -21.18 5.53 -4.27
CA PHE A 298 -22.02 6.70 -4.03
C PHE A 298 -21.54 7.98 -4.73
N THR A 299 -20.41 7.93 -5.44
CA THR A 299 -19.89 9.10 -6.17
C THR A 299 -19.31 8.74 -7.53
N LYS A 300 -19.49 9.64 -8.50
CA LYS A 300 -18.81 9.61 -9.80
C LYS A 300 -17.52 10.43 -9.82
N LYS A 301 -17.20 11.15 -8.74
CA LYS A 301 -16.01 12.01 -8.62
C LYS A 301 -14.76 11.16 -8.30
N SER A 302 -14.40 10.27 -9.25
CA SER A 302 -13.33 9.29 -9.09
C SER A 302 -11.98 9.93 -8.76
N TYR A 303 -11.67 11.10 -9.33
CA TYR A 303 -10.42 11.82 -9.05
C TYR A 303 -10.35 12.37 -7.63
N ALA A 304 -11.44 12.97 -7.14
CA ALA A 304 -11.52 13.44 -5.76
C ALA A 304 -11.40 12.29 -4.75
N LEU A 305 -12.10 11.18 -4.99
CA LEU A 305 -12.01 10.01 -4.12
C LEU A 305 -10.62 9.37 -4.18
N PHE A 306 -10.02 9.30 -5.37
CA PHE A 306 -8.65 8.81 -5.55
C PHE A 306 -7.64 9.65 -4.76
N LEU A 307 -7.65 10.98 -4.91
CA LEU A 307 -6.75 11.85 -4.17
C LEU A 307 -7.00 11.75 -2.67
N GLY A 308 -8.26 11.82 -2.23
CA GLY A 308 -8.60 11.86 -0.82
C GLY A 308 -8.31 10.57 -0.08
N THR A 309 -8.45 9.40 -0.71
CA THR A 309 -8.06 8.11 -0.11
C THR A 309 -6.56 7.87 -0.13
N ASN A 310 -5.82 8.29 -1.17
CA ASN A 310 -4.36 8.16 -1.17
C ASN A 310 -3.69 9.11 -0.17
N ILE A 311 -4.08 10.40 -0.19
CA ILE A 311 -3.58 11.40 0.76
C ILE A 311 -4.09 11.10 2.17
N GLY A 312 -5.34 10.64 2.30
CA GLY A 312 -5.94 10.18 3.55
C GLY A 312 -5.24 8.96 4.17
N GLY A 313 -4.34 8.28 3.46
CA GLY A 313 -3.45 7.27 4.03
C GLY A 313 -2.35 7.83 4.94
N LEU A 314 -2.16 9.15 4.92
CA LEU A 314 -1.31 9.91 5.84
C LEU A 314 -2.08 10.32 7.11
N GLY A 315 -1.40 10.96 8.05
CA GLY A 315 -1.97 11.42 9.32
C GLY A 315 -1.80 10.39 10.46
N THR A 316 -2.87 9.70 10.82
CA THR A 316 -2.85 8.77 11.96
C THR A 316 -2.17 7.44 11.64
N LEU A 317 -1.85 6.65 12.68
CA LEU A 317 -1.40 5.27 12.48
C LEU A 317 -2.46 4.37 11.83
N VAL A 318 -3.74 4.67 12.03
CA VAL A 318 -4.85 3.87 11.51
C VAL A 318 -5.17 4.23 10.05
N ALA A 319 -4.74 5.42 9.62
CA ALA A 319 -4.97 5.97 8.29
C ALA A 319 -4.60 5.04 7.12
N SER A 320 -3.59 4.20 7.31
CA SER A 320 -3.16 3.19 6.34
C SER A 320 -2.62 1.97 7.07
N LEU A 321 -2.88 0.79 6.51
CA LEU A 321 -2.30 -0.48 6.99
C LEU A 321 -0.77 -0.45 7.01
N ALA A 322 -0.17 0.20 6.03
CA ALA A 322 1.28 0.38 5.96
C ALA A 322 1.84 1.13 7.17
N ASN A 323 1.09 2.10 7.74
CA ASN A 323 1.53 2.84 8.93
C ASN A 323 1.62 1.91 10.15
N LEU A 324 0.62 1.05 10.35
CA LEU A 324 0.64 0.02 11.39
C LEU A 324 1.75 -1.00 11.17
N LEU A 325 1.98 -1.40 9.92
CA LEU A 325 3.02 -2.36 9.56
C LEU A 325 4.42 -1.78 9.78
N ALA A 326 4.67 -0.53 9.37
CA ALA A 326 5.91 0.18 9.64
C ALA A 326 6.17 0.33 11.14
N TYR A 327 5.13 0.66 11.93
CA TYR A 327 5.24 0.72 13.38
C TYR A 327 5.57 -0.66 14.00
N LYS A 328 4.92 -1.73 13.53
CA LYS A 328 5.20 -3.11 13.94
C LYS A 328 6.64 -3.49 13.60
N GLN A 329 7.10 -3.19 12.38
CA GLN A 329 8.46 -3.44 11.95
C GLN A 329 9.47 -2.61 12.76
N TYR A 330 9.16 -1.36 13.07
CA TYR A 330 9.98 -0.53 13.95
C TYR A 330 10.18 -1.19 15.31
N LYS A 331 9.09 -1.65 15.95
CA LYS A 331 9.17 -2.33 17.27
C LYS A 331 9.95 -3.63 17.24
N LEU A 332 9.80 -4.42 16.18
CA LEU A 332 10.52 -5.69 16.03
C LEU A 332 12.02 -5.47 15.79
N ASN A 333 12.37 -4.41 15.06
CA ASN A 333 13.73 -4.16 14.61
C ASN A 333 14.53 -3.28 15.57
N PHE A 334 13.89 -2.29 16.21
CA PHE A 334 14.54 -1.29 17.05
C PHE A 334 13.95 -1.35 18.47
N LYS A 335 14.73 -1.87 19.44
CA LYS A 335 14.38 -1.97 20.86
C LYS A 335 14.41 -0.58 21.56
N ARG A 336 13.65 0.39 21.06
CA ARG A 336 13.60 1.78 21.55
C ARG A 336 12.23 2.16 22.11
N GLN A 337 12.19 3.27 22.84
CA GLN A 337 10.95 3.79 23.44
C GLN A 337 9.93 4.21 22.38
N ASN A 338 8.73 3.62 22.47
CA ASN A 338 7.65 3.80 21.50
C ASN A 338 7.12 5.25 21.40
N LYS A 339 7.17 6.02 22.50
CA LYS A 339 6.56 7.36 22.57
C LYS A 339 7.18 8.35 21.59
N HIS A 340 8.51 8.36 21.49
CA HIS A 340 9.22 9.28 20.59
C HIS A 340 8.96 8.97 19.11
N TYR A 341 8.87 7.69 18.74
CA TYR A 341 8.50 7.29 17.39
C TYR A 341 7.09 7.80 17.06
N LEU A 342 6.12 7.55 17.94
CA LEU A 342 4.71 7.92 17.71
C LEU A 342 4.52 9.44 17.56
N ILE A 343 5.19 10.25 18.39
CA ILE A 343 5.12 11.70 18.29
C ILE A 343 5.70 12.19 16.97
N LYS A 344 6.91 11.73 16.60
CA LYS A 344 7.55 12.11 15.32
C LYS A 344 6.75 11.62 14.11
N PHE A 345 6.25 10.39 14.18
CA PHE A 345 5.41 9.78 13.16
C PHE A 345 4.18 10.64 12.92
N THR A 346 3.43 10.95 13.98
CA THR A 346 2.20 11.73 13.89
C THR A 346 2.49 13.14 13.39
N GLY A 347 3.51 13.81 13.92
CA GLY A 347 3.90 15.16 13.49
C GLY A 347 4.24 15.24 12.00
N LEU A 348 5.08 14.33 11.49
CA LEU A 348 5.46 14.32 10.08
C LEU A 348 4.31 13.89 9.17
N ASN A 349 3.52 12.89 9.57
CA ASN A 349 2.39 12.42 8.77
C ASN A 349 1.26 13.46 8.70
N VAL A 350 0.97 14.17 9.80
CA VAL A 350 0.01 15.29 9.80
C VAL A 350 0.55 16.46 8.97
N LEU A 351 1.84 16.80 9.08
CA LEU A 351 2.45 17.84 8.24
C LEU A 351 2.32 17.50 6.75
N MET A 352 2.68 16.28 6.37
CA MET A 352 2.53 15.81 4.99
C MET A 352 1.06 15.78 4.54
N LEU A 353 0.15 15.36 5.42
CA LEU A 353 -1.29 15.37 5.16
C LEU A 353 -1.81 16.78 4.90
N LEU A 354 -1.36 17.79 5.67
CA LEU A 354 -1.78 19.17 5.48
C LEU A 354 -1.24 19.75 4.16
N ILE A 355 0.05 19.55 3.88
CA ILE A 355 0.69 20.07 2.65
C ILE A 355 0.10 19.39 1.41
N LEU A 356 0.11 18.05 1.35
CA LEU A 356 -0.45 17.31 0.22
C LEU A 356 -1.96 17.43 0.17
N GLY A 357 -2.64 17.56 1.31
CA GLY A 357 -4.07 17.81 1.42
C GLY A 357 -4.48 19.12 0.75
N PHE A 358 -3.74 20.19 1.01
CA PHE A 358 -3.92 21.48 0.35
C PHE A 358 -3.62 21.40 -1.16
N LEU A 359 -2.47 20.83 -1.54
CA LEU A 359 -2.10 20.67 -2.95
C LEU A 359 -3.08 19.79 -3.73
N GLY A 360 -3.58 18.72 -3.12
CA GLY A 360 -4.61 17.85 -3.71
C GLY A 360 -5.94 18.57 -3.89
N CYS A 361 -6.32 19.45 -2.96
CA CYS A 361 -7.51 20.29 -3.13
C CYS A 361 -7.34 21.25 -4.33
N LEU A 362 -6.17 21.88 -4.47
CA LEU A 362 -5.86 22.70 -5.65
C LEU A 362 -5.93 21.89 -6.94
N LEU A 363 -5.38 20.68 -6.95
CA LEU A 363 -5.45 19.78 -8.10
C LEU A 363 -6.89 19.44 -8.49
N ILE A 364 -7.82 19.34 -7.54
CA ILE A 364 -9.25 19.11 -7.82
C ILE A 364 -9.89 20.35 -8.43
N ILE A 365 -9.55 21.54 -7.95
CA ILE A 365 -10.11 22.81 -8.46
C ILE A 365 -9.62 23.08 -9.88
N LEU A 366 -8.40 22.64 -10.21
CA LEU A 366 -7.76 22.84 -11.52
C LEU A 366 -8.07 21.74 -12.56
N TYR A 367 -8.74 20.66 -12.16
CA TYR A 367 -9.08 19.50 -13.00
C TYR A 367 -10.52 19.57 -13.50
#